data_AF-A0A377Z5G7-F1
#
_entry.id   AF-A0A377Z5G7-F1
#
_cell.length_a   1.000
_cell.length_b   1.000
_cell.length_c   1.000
_cell.angle_alpha   90.00
_cell.angle_beta   90.00
_cell.angle_gamma   90.00
#
_symmetry.space_group_name_H-M   'P 1'
#
loop_
_entity.id
_entity.type
_entity.pdbx_description
1 polymer ?
#
loop_
_entity_poly.entity_id
_entity_poly.type
_entity_poly.pdbx_seq_one_letter_code
_entity_poly.pdbx_strand_id
1 'polypeptide(L)'
;MLPVPEVVQHCSDLGFGVGEIFALCGRSAPNLTPPFIASAGDVVVTKASGAEGGYQEKVQPCLDAGIPCIVITRPAPLVTAMNYCKARPISLRG
;
A
#
# COMPACT_ATOMS: atom_id res chain seq x y z
N MET A 1 -10.62 -1.19 -1.35
CA MET A 1 -11.40 -2.18 -2.11
C MET A 1 -11.39 -3.46 -1.31
N LEU A 2 -12.56 -4.04 -1.07
CA LEU A 2 -12.68 -5.36 -0.46
C LEU A 2 -12.64 -6.41 -1.58
N PRO A 3 -12.20 -7.66 -1.31
CA PRO A 3 -12.16 -8.72 -2.31
C PRO A 3 -13.57 -9.29 -2.55
N VAL A 4 -14.45 -8.48 -3.12
CA VAL A 4 -15.79 -8.89 -3.56
C VAL A 4 -15.71 -9.56 -4.94
N PRO A 5 -16.68 -10.41 -5.32
CA PRO A 5 -16.63 -11.18 -6.57
C PRO A 5 -16.35 -10.33 -7.80
N GLU A 6 -16.89 -9.11 -7.87
CA GLU A 6 -16.70 -8.19 -9.00
C GLU A 6 -15.23 -7.76 -9.15
N VAL A 7 -14.53 -7.57 -8.04
CA VAL A 7 -13.10 -7.21 -8.03
C VAL A 7 -12.25 -8.40 -8.45
N VAL A 8 -12.59 -9.61 -7.99
CA VAL A 8 -11.89 -10.83 -8.38
C VAL A 8 -12.07 -11.11 -9.86
N GLN A 9 -13.30 -10.97 -10.39
CA GLN A 9 -13.58 -11.14 -11.81
C GLN A 9 -12.80 -10.12 -12.65
N HIS A 10 -12.75 -8.86 -12.21
CA HIS A 10 -11.96 -7.83 -12.90
C HIS A 10 -10.47 -8.19 -13.00
N CYS A 11 -9.88 -8.76 -11.95
CA CYS A 11 -8.51 -9.26 -11.99
C CYS A 11 -8.36 -10.43 -12.98
N SER A 12 -9.29 -11.38 -12.98
CA SER A 12 -9.29 -12.49 -13.94
C SER A 12 -9.38 -12.00 -15.39
N ASP A 13 -10.22 -10.99 -15.66
CA ASP A 13 -10.37 -10.38 -16.99
C ASP A 13 -9.09 -9.67 -17.47
N LEU A 14 -8.24 -9.23 -16.54
CA LEU A 14 -6.91 -8.66 -16.80
C LEU A 14 -5.84 -9.73 -17.03
N GLY A 15 -6.18 -11.02 -16.90
CA GLY A 15 -5.29 -12.16 -17.16
C GLY A 15 -4.60 -12.75 -15.92
N PHE A 16 -4.93 -12.30 -14.71
CA PHE A 16 -4.38 -12.88 -13.49
C PHE A 16 -5.00 -14.26 -13.20
N GLY A 17 -4.15 -15.26 -13.00
CA GLY A 17 -4.55 -16.62 -12.66
C GLY A 17 -4.76 -16.85 -11.16
N VAL A 18 -5.16 -18.08 -10.81
CA VAL A 18 -5.49 -18.50 -9.44
C VAL A 18 -4.30 -18.36 -8.47
N GLY A 19 -3.07 -18.47 -8.97
CA GLY A 19 -1.84 -18.29 -8.17
C GLY A 19 -1.41 -16.83 -7.98
N GLU A 20 -2.07 -15.89 -8.66
CA GLU A 20 -1.70 -14.48 -8.70
C GLU A 20 -2.70 -13.58 -7.94
N ILE A 21 -3.85 -14.14 -7.53
CA ILE A 21 -4.90 -13.41 -6.81
C ILE A 21 -5.06 -13.98 -5.40
N PHE A 22 -4.70 -13.17 -4.40
CA PHE A 22 -4.91 -13.48 -2.99
C PHE A 22 -6.02 -12.58 -2.40
N ALA A 23 -7.21 -13.15 -2.20
CA ALA A 23 -8.35 -12.44 -1.63
C ALA A 23 -8.27 -12.34 -0.09
N LEU A 24 -7.81 -11.20 0.44
CA LEU A 24 -7.61 -10.95 1.87
C LEU A 24 -8.62 -9.92 2.43
N CYS A 25 -9.24 -10.20 3.59
CA CYS A 25 -10.19 -9.28 4.25
C CYS A 25 -9.68 -8.82 5.62
N GLY A 26 -9.42 -7.51 5.76
CA GLY A 26 -8.54 -6.92 6.78
C GLY A 26 -9.15 -6.56 8.14
N ARG A 27 -10.10 -7.33 8.68
CA ARG A 27 -10.59 -7.08 10.06
C ARG A 27 -9.93 -7.97 11.12
N SER A 28 -9.30 -9.06 10.70
CA SER A 28 -8.60 -10.03 11.58
C SER A 28 -7.69 -10.98 10.79
N ALA A 29 -7.06 -10.54 9.70
CA ALA A 29 -6.26 -11.42 8.85
C ALA A 29 -4.77 -11.35 9.26
N PRO A 30 -4.23 -12.34 10.01
CA PRO A 30 -2.80 -12.48 10.25
C PRO A 30 -1.99 -12.92 9.00
N ASN A 31 -2.48 -12.66 7.79
CA ASN A 31 -2.07 -13.39 6.59
C ASN A 31 -0.99 -12.71 5.74
N LEU A 32 -0.36 -11.64 6.23
CA LEU A 32 0.79 -11.01 5.59
C LEU A 32 2.07 -11.33 6.35
N THR A 33 2.30 -12.60 6.68
CA THR A 33 3.51 -13.02 7.38
C THR A 33 4.73 -12.90 6.44
N PRO A 34 5.96 -12.78 6.97
CA PRO A 34 7.16 -12.72 6.14
C PRO A 34 7.30 -13.88 5.13
N PRO A 35 7.03 -15.16 5.50
CA PRO A 35 7.06 -16.26 4.53
C PRO A 35 6.01 -16.12 3.41
N PHE A 36 4.81 -15.62 3.74
CA PHE A 36 3.78 -15.37 2.74
C PHE A 36 4.25 -14.30 1.75
N ILE A 37 4.76 -13.16 2.25
CA ILE A 37 5.26 -12.08 1.41
C ILE A 37 6.41 -12.57 0.50
N ALA A 38 7.37 -13.31 1.05
CA ALA A 38 8.48 -13.87 0.27
C ALA A 38 8.01 -14.84 -0.83
N SER A 39 6.91 -15.58 -0.59
CA SER A 39 6.32 -16.46 -1.62
C SER A 39 5.45 -15.74 -2.65
N ALA A 40 4.94 -14.55 -2.31
CA ALA A 40 3.99 -13.82 -3.14
C ALA A 40 4.67 -12.93 -4.20
N GLY A 41 5.94 -12.56 -4.02
CA GLY A 41 6.72 -11.86 -5.04
C GLY A 41 7.96 -11.15 -4.53
N ASP A 42 8.69 -10.55 -5.47
CA ASP A 42 9.99 -9.89 -5.21
C ASP A 42 9.85 -8.45 -4.70
N VAL A 43 8.69 -7.82 -4.88
CA VAL A 43 8.42 -6.44 -4.47
C VAL A 43 6.96 -6.30 -4.07
N VAL A 44 6.70 -5.56 -2.98
CA VAL A 44 5.34 -5.20 -2.55
C VAL A 44 5.08 -3.73 -2.86
N VAL A 45 3.96 -3.44 -3.52
CA VAL A 45 3.47 -2.08 -3.74
C VAL A 45 2.20 -1.85 -2.92
N THR A 46 2.20 -0.82 -2.08
CA THR A 46 1.03 -0.42 -1.28
C THR A 46 0.87 1.09 -1.29
N LYS A 47 -0.30 1.60 -0.87
CA LYS A 47 -0.54 3.03 -0.71
C LYS A 47 -0.63 3.41 0.77
N ALA A 48 -0.19 4.61 1.12
CA ALA A 48 -0.34 5.16 2.46
C ALA A 48 -1.82 5.50 2.73
N SER A 49 -2.59 4.53 3.20
CA SER A 49 -4.04 4.63 3.46
C SER A 49 -4.39 5.17 4.86
N GLY A 50 -3.42 5.58 5.67
CA GLY A 50 -3.64 6.00 7.06
C GLY A 50 -3.85 4.81 8.00
N ALA A 51 -4.18 5.08 9.27
CA ALA A 51 -4.32 4.06 10.34
C ALA A 51 -5.41 3.02 10.02
N GLU A 52 -6.58 3.45 9.58
CA GLU A 52 -7.67 2.56 9.12
C GLU A 52 -7.31 1.74 7.87
N GLY A 53 -6.22 2.12 7.21
CA GLY A 53 -5.81 1.64 5.91
C GLY A 53 -4.95 0.39 5.93
N GLY A 54 -4.49 -0.05 7.11
CA GLY A 54 -3.75 -1.30 7.26
C GLY A 54 -2.41 -1.33 6.50
N TYR A 55 -1.81 -0.17 6.18
CA TYR A 55 -0.59 -0.16 5.35
C TYR A 55 0.67 -0.44 6.15
N GLN A 56 0.72 -0.08 7.44
CA GLN A 56 1.88 -0.34 8.29
C GLN A 56 2.05 -1.85 8.55
N GLU A 57 0.92 -2.55 8.61
CA GLU A 57 0.77 -3.99 8.74
C GLU A 57 1.29 -4.75 7.50
N LYS A 58 1.54 -4.06 6.39
CA LYS A 58 2.23 -4.59 5.21
C LYS A 58 3.73 -4.27 5.24
N VAL A 59 4.10 -3.10 5.75
CA VAL A 59 5.49 -2.62 5.73
C VAL A 59 6.38 -3.49 6.63
N GLN A 60 5.96 -3.74 7.87
CA GLN A 60 6.81 -4.48 8.81
C GLN A 60 7.14 -5.90 8.31
N PRO A 61 6.17 -6.71 7.84
CA PRO A 61 6.50 -8.04 7.34
C PRO A 61 7.35 -8.04 6.07
N CYS A 62 7.29 -7.00 5.23
CA CYS A 62 8.20 -6.85 4.09
C CYS A 62 9.64 -6.61 4.57
N LEU A 63 9.82 -5.73 5.57
CA LEU A 63 11.13 -5.47 6.17
C LEU A 63 11.70 -6.75 6.80
N ASP A 64 10.87 -7.48 7.54
CA ASP A 64 11.26 -8.75 8.18
C ASP A 64 11.62 -9.83 7.14
N ALA A 65 10.95 -9.84 5.99
CA ALA A 65 11.24 -10.75 4.88
C ALA A 65 12.44 -10.32 4.01
N GLY A 66 12.97 -9.10 4.19
CA GLY A 66 13.98 -8.54 3.30
C GLY A 66 13.46 -8.18 1.91
N ILE A 67 12.15 -7.99 1.74
CA ILE A 67 11.49 -7.69 0.46
C ILE A 67 11.25 -6.17 0.33
N PRO A 68 11.65 -5.53 -0.79
CA PRO A 68 11.36 -4.13 -1.04
C PRO A 68 9.85 -3.80 -0.95
N CYS A 69 9.51 -2.79 -0.14
CA CYS A 69 8.14 -2.30 0.01
C CYS A 69 8.02 -0.85 -0.49
N ILE A 70 7.38 -0.67 -1.65
CA ILE A 70 7.13 0.64 -2.24
C ILE A 70 5.80 1.17 -1.70
N VAL A 71 5.87 2.29 -0.98
CA VAL A 71 4.69 2.96 -0.40
C VAL A 71 4.36 4.22 -1.20
N ILE A 72 3.23 4.20 -1.90
CA ILE A 72 2.70 5.36 -2.63
C ILE A 72 2.05 6.31 -1.62
N THR A 73 2.65 7.48 -1.45
CA THR A 73 2.14 8.52 -0.53
C THR A 73 1.03 9.33 -1.16
N ARG A 74 0.29 10.08 -0.32
CA ARG A 74 -0.71 11.04 -0.82
C ARG A 74 0.00 12.11 -1.65
N PRO A 75 -0.54 12.50 -2.82
CA PRO A 75 0.00 13.62 -3.58
C PRO A 75 0.11 14.88 -2.70
N ALA A 76 1.19 15.64 -2.88
CA ALA A 76 1.28 16.95 -2.27
C ALA A 76 0.08 17.80 -2.72
N PRO A 77 -0.49 18.62 -1.83
CA PRO A 77 -1.56 19.54 -2.22
C PRO A 77 -1.09 20.40 -3.40
N LEU A 78 -1.97 20.59 -4.39
CA LEU A 78 -1.73 21.56 -5.45
C LEU A 78 -1.49 22.93 -4.82
N VAL A 79 -0.30 23.48 -5.03
CA VAL A 79 0.04 24.82 -4.56
C VAL A 79 -0.59 25.81 -5.52
N THR A 80 -1.71 26.40 -5.12
CA THR A 80 -2.28 27.57 -5.79
C THR A 80 -1.61 28.85 -5.26
N ALA A 81 -1.66 29.94 -6.03
CA ALA A 81 -1.13 31.24 -5.61
C ALA A 81 -1.65 31.68 -4.22
N MET A 82 -2.89 31.30 -3.89
CA MET A 82 -3.54 31.62 -2.61
C MET A 82 -2.95 30.86 -1.40
N ASN A 83 -2.28 29.72 -1.62
CA ASN A 83 -1.77 28.85 -0.56
C ASN A 83 -0.23 28.76 -0.52
N TYR A 84 0.46 29.49 -1.40
CA TYR A 84 1.93 29.46 -1.53
C TYR A 84 2.66 29.79 -0.22
N CYS A 85 2.21 30.79 0.53
CA CYS A 85 2.83 31.18 1.80
C CYS A 85 2.61 30.15 2.95
N LYS A 86 1.60 29.28 2.85
CA LYS A 86 1.34 28.25 3.89
C LYS A 86 2.05 26.92 3.60
N ALA A 87 2.53 26.71 2.38
CA ALA A 87 3.10 25.44 1.92
C ALA A 87 4.59 25.26 2.24
N ARG A 88 5.28 26.25 2.82
CA ARG A 88 6.70 26.14 3.21
C ARG A 88 6.86 26.22 4.73
N PRO A 89 7.28 25.13 5.41
CA PRO A 89 7.96 25.30 6.69
C PRO A 89 9.34 25.88 6.37
N ILE A 90 9.50 27.19 6.55
CA ILE A 90 10.82 27.84 6.54
C ILE A 90 11.50 27.41 7.84
N SER A 91 12.22 26.29 7.84
CA SER A 91 13.24 26.02 8.86
C SER A 91 14.52 26.76 8.45
N LEU A 92 14.53 28.08 8.66
CA LEU A 92 15.79 28.82 8.81
C LEU A 92 16.24 28.62 10.25
N ARG A 93 16.98 27.54 10.51
CA ARG A 93 17.88 27.49 11.67
C ARG A 93 19.29 27.76 11.16
N GLY A 94 19.72 29.01 11.33
CA GLY A 94 21.10 29.32 11.67
C GLY A 94 21.33 29.10 13.16
#